data_AF-A0A0M0F3P0-F1
#
_entry.id   AF-A0A0M0F3P0-F1
#
_cell.length_a   1.000
_cell.length_b   1.000
_cell.length_c   1.000
_cell.angle_alpha   90.00
_cell.angle_beta   90.00
_cell.angle_gamma   90.00
#
_symmetry.space_group_name_H-M   'P 1'
#
loop_
_entity.id
_entity.type
_entity.pdbx_description
1 polymer ?
#
loop_
_entity_poly.entity_id
_entity_poly.type
_entity_poly.pdbx_seq_one_letter_code
_entity_poly.pdbx_strand_id
1 'polypeptide(L)'
;MKDPATSPGASAREPAWGTAPGTERDPAEGGRAPDPEAPGTPPTPRGEGETVPAARARPRGRWSWATAALVAATLGVLLVVAVLATETVTARRGWAHVGGLYAVAGAAVVAVGAVVWRRGTRGVAGATRALVALLTGTVVLTAWVTVDVMTGGGPGYGPGGSLRGYPFGGGYDEGPEIGAASDRVWYGESVRYTDGLVVSVSAPQPYTPTEDASVREDDHPHAVRVRVRVTNGTGQEVDPGGLDLQPVSGGLVARRVFDYAPDVLLDDPDTIARGTSAEWDLVYNVYDPADVAVGLEPTWANYAVAVFSW
;
A
#
# COMPACT_ATOMS: atom_id res chain seq x y z
N MET A 1 54.01 18.74 -49.58
CA MET A 1 53.38 19.37 -50.76
C MET A 1 52.69 18.27 -51.55
N LYS A 2 51.37 18.43 -51.81
CA LYS A 2 50.36 17.48 -52.38
C LYS A 2 49.62 16.56 -51.39
N ASP A 3 48.69 17.16 -50.65
CA ASP A 3 47.22 17.02 -50.71
C ASP A 3 46.50 15.77 -51.27
N PRO A 4 45.24 15.55 -50.82
CA PRO A 4 44.70 14.25 -50.42
C PRO A 4 43.63 13.69 -51.38
N ALA A 5 43.33 12.41 -51.24
CA ALA A 5 42.23 11.74 -51.94
C ALA A 5 40.97 11.71 -51.07
N THR A 6 40.00 12.51 -51.48
CA THR A 6 38.58 12.48 -51.11
C THR A 6 37.91 11.19 -51.61
N SER A 7 37.03 10.60 -50.81
CA SER A 7 36.01 9.65 -51.29
C SER A 7 34.61 10.16 -50.96
N PRO A 8 33.62 9.90 -51.84
CA PRO A 8 32.34 10.61 -51.86
C PRO A 8 31.26 9.93 -51.02
N GLY A 9 30.22 10.71 -50.71
CA GLY A 9 29.20 10.41 -49.72
C GLY A 9 28.18 9.33 -50.06
N ALA A 10 27.47 8.93 -49.01
CA ALA A 10 26.20 8.23 -49.08
C ALA A 10 25.17 9.05 -48.30
N SER A 11 24.24 9.63 -49.04
CA SER A 11 23.05 10.33 -48.56
C SER A 11 22.09 9.33 -47.89
N ALA A 12 21.90 9.47 -46.58
CA ALA A 12 20.84 8.79 -45.87
C ALA A 12 19.51 9.51 -46.14
N ARG A 13 18.55 8.73 -46.62
CA ARG A 13 17.20 9.12 -47.03
C ARG A 13 16.34 9.46 -45.82
N GLU A 14 15.65 10.59 -45.88
CA GLU A 14 14.49 10.88 -45.04
C GLU A 14 13.35 9.88 -45.32
N PRO A 15 12.62 9.38 -44.31
CA PRO A 15 11.33 8.76 -44.53
C PRO A 15 10.23 9.84 -44.56
N ALA A 16 9.61 9.95 -45.73
CA ALA A 16 8.36 10.68 -45.96
C ALA A 16 7.20 9.93 -45.27
N TRP A 17 6.55 10.57 -44.30
CA TRP A 17 5.22 10.14 -43.84
C TRP A 17 4.15 10.83 -44.67
N GLY A 18 3.42 10.01 -45.41
CA GLY A 18 2.35 10.40 -46.32
C GLY A 18 1.10 10.88 -45.60
N THR A 19 0.39 11.75 -46.30
CA THR A 19 -0.91 12.31 -45.99
C THR A 19 -2.08 11.43 -46.49
N ALA A 20 -3.19 11.53 -45.74
CA ALA A 20 -4.61 11.34 -46.13
C ALA A 20 -5.18 9.89 -46.16
N PRO A 21 -6.53 9.69 -46.10
CA PRO A 21 -7.64 10.66 -46.04
C PRO A 21 -8.69 10.40 -44.92
N GLY A 22 -9.61 11.35 -44.76
CA GLY A 22 -10.69 11.31 -43.77
C GLY A 22 -11.87 10.40 -44.10
N THR A 23 -12.75 10.28 -43.12
CA THR A 23 -14.17 9.96 -43.31
C THR A 23 -14.99 10.78 -42.31
N GLU A 24 -15.72 11.74 -42.86
CA GLU A 24 -16.95 12.30 -42.30
C GLU A 24 -17.91 11.18 -41.86
N ARG A 25 -18.59 11.38 -40.73
CA ARG A 25 -20.01 11.02 -40.60
C ARG A 25 -20.72 12.00 -39.67
N ASP A 26 -21.86 12.42 -40.19
CA ASP A 26 -22.77 13.48 -39.77
C ASP A 26 -23.41 13.37 -38.38
N PRO A 27 -24.02 14.48 -37.91
CA PRO A 27 -24.79 14.57 -36.67
C PRO A 27 -26.25 14.14 -36.90
N ALA A 28 -26.87 13.55 -35.87
CA ALA A 28 -28.30 13.31 -35.83
C ALA A 28 -28.88 13.72 -34.47
N GLU A 29 -29.79 14.69 -34.54
CA GLU A 29 -31.11 14.72 -33.89
C GLU A 29 -31.20 14.18 -32.45
N GLY A 30 -31.58 14.96 -31.45
CA GLY A 30 -32.80 15.75 -31.42
C GLY A 30 -33.84 15.02 -30.54
N GLY A 31 -34.32 15.68 -29.49
CA GLY A 31 -35.66 15.38 -28.95
C GLY A 31 -35.79 15.14 -27.45
N ARG A 32 -36.50 16.08 -26.84
CA ARG A 32 -37.45 15.96 -25.72
C ARG A 32 -36.91 15.94 -24.28
N ALA A 33 -37.01 17.13 -23.70
CA ALA A 33 -37.43 17.34 -22.32
C ALA A 33 -38.80 16.67 -22.03
N PRO A 34 -39.00 16.12 -20.82
CA PRO A 34 -40.31 16.03 -20.20
C PRO A 34 -40.58 17.25 -19.32
N ASP A 35 -41.77 17.83 -19.52
CA ASP A 35 -42.39 18.87 -18.70
C ASP A 35 -42.65 18.42 -17.25
N PRO A 36 -42.78 19.39 -16.31
CA PRO A 36 -43.03 19.13 -14.89
C PRO A 36 -44.49 18.76 -14.64
N GLU A 37 -44.70 17.65 -13.93
CA GLU A 37 -46.02 17.22 -13.47
C GLU A 37 -46.57 18.18 -12.41
N ALA A 38 -47.77 18.71 -12.67
CA ALA A 38 -48.48 19.62 -11.80
C ALA A 38 -49.09 18.90 -10.57
N PRO A 39 -49.30 19.61 -9.44
CA PRO A 39 -49.81 19.02 -8.21
C PRO A 39 -51.32 18.76 -8.28
N GLY A 40 -51.70 17.49 -8.18
CA GLY A 40 -53.09 17.04 -8.02
C GLY A 40 -53.66 17.39 -6.63
N THR A 41 -54.92 17.81 -6.67
CA THR A 41 -55.78 18.42 -5.65
C THR A 41 -56.15 17.45 -4.50
N PRO A 42 -56.43 17.96 -3.28
CA PRO A 42 -56.75 17.13 -2.11
C PRO A 42 -58.20 16.59 -2.14
N PRO A 43 -58.44 15.34 -1.69
CA PRO A 43 -59.79 14.90 -1.36
C PRO A 43 -60.18 15.29 0.07
N THR A 44 -61.35 15.94 0.14
CA THR A 44 -62.27 16.24 1.25
C THR A 44 -62.30 15.30 2.46
N PRO A 45 -62.58 15.82 3.68
CA PRO A 45 -62.83 15.03 4.87
C PRO A 45 -64.26 14.47 4.85
N ARG A 46 -64.41 13.15 5.04
CA ARG A 46 -65.72 12.50 5.27
C ARG A 46 -65.73 11.93 6.68
N GLY A 47 -66.80 12.23 7.40
CA GLY A 47 -66.95 12.03 8.82
C GLY A 47 -67.20 10.59 9.26
N GLU A 48 -67.10 10.50 10.58
CA GLU A 48 -68.03 9.79 11.48
C GLU A 48 -68.33 8.31 11.22
N GLY A 49 -67.76 7.50 12.12
CA GLY A 49 -68.59 6.63 12.94
C GLY A 49 -68.88 5.25 12.37
N GLU A 50 -67.99 4.30 12.61
CA GLU A 50 -68.42 2.91 12.78
C GLU A 50 -67.50 2.16 13.74
N THR A 51 -68.11 1.65 14.80
CA THR A 51 -67.53 0.88 15.89
C THR A 51 -66.97 -0.44 15.38
N VAL A 52 -65.64 -0.56 15.39
CA VAL A 52 -64.90 -1.79 15.09
C VAL A 52 -65.12 -2.81 16.22
N PRO A 53 -65.60 -4.04 15.93
CA PRO A 53 -65.59 -5.11 16.91
C PRO A 53 -64.14 -5.52 17.18
N ALA A 54 -63.76 -5.51 18.46
CA ALA A 54 -62.43 -5.82 18.95
C ALA A 54 -61.92 -7.17 18.40
N ALA A 55 -61.09 -7.11 17.36
CA ALA A 55 -60.30 -8.23 16.89
C ALA A 55 -59.32 -8.58 18.01
N ARG A 56 -59.55 -9.74 18.65
CA ARG A 56 -58.67 -10.31 19.67
C ARG A 56 -57.23 -10.29 19.15
N ALA A 57 -56.43 -9.39 19.69
CA ALA A 57 -55.00 -9.35 19.44
C ALA A 57 -54.41 -10.72 19.78
N ARG A 58 -53.99 -11.47 18.76
CA ARG A 58 -53.14 -12.64 18.96
C ARG A 58 -51.94 -12.18 19.78
N PRO A 59 -51.56 -12.90 20.85
CA PRO A 59 -50.41 -12.52 21.65
C PRO A 59 -49.19 -12.44 20.73
N ARG A 60 -48.65 -11.23 20.56
CA ARG A 60 -47.37 -11.02 19.88
C ARG A 60 -46.38 -11.96 20.55
N GLY A 61 -45.87 -12.93 19.78
CA GLY A 61 -44.99 -13.97 20.27
C GLY A 61 -43.87 -13.33 21.07
N ARG A 62 -43.88 -13.54 22.39
CA ARG A 62 -42.77 -13.17 23.27
C ARG A 62 -41.56 -13.91 22.74
N TRP A 63 -40.71 -13.20 22.01
CA TRP A 63 -39.41 -13.70 21.60
C TRP A 63 -38.68 -14.06 22.89
N SER A 64 -38.61 -15.36 23.16
CA SER A 64 -38.04 -15.83 24.41
C SER A 64 -36.59 -15.38 24.47
N TRP A 65 -36.13 -14.87 25.60
CA TRP A 65 -34.71 -14.52 25.78
C TRP A 65 -33.76 -15.67 25.42
N ALA A 66 -34.24 -16.92 25.48
CA ALA A 66 -33.54 -18.10 25.00
C ALA A 66 -33.26 -18.09 23.49
N THR A 67 -34.19 -17.64 22.66
CA THR A 67 -33.98 -17.54 21.21
C THR A 67 -33.06 -16.38 20.84
N ALA A 68 -33.10 -15.26 21.56
CA ALA A 68 -32.13 -14.18 21.37
C ALA A 68 -30.70 -14.61 21.77
N ALA A 69 -30.56 -15.35 22.88
CA ALA A 69 -29.27 -15.90 23.32
C ALA A 69 -28.70 -16.93 22.34
N LEU A 70 -29.56 -17.80 21.78
CA LEU A 70 -29.15 -18.76 20.76
C LEU A 70 -28.66 -18.06 19.49
N VAL A 71 -29.37 -17.02 19.04
CA VAL A 71 -28.97 -16.23 17.85
C VAL A 71 -27.62 -15.55 18.08
N ALA A 72 -27.42 -14.92 19.25
CA ALA A 72 -26.15 -14.27 19.59
C ALA A 72 -24.98 -15.27 19.66
N ALA A 73 -25.20 -16.45 20.27
CA ALA A 73 -24.19 -17.50 20.31
C ALA A 73 -23.84 -18.03 18.91
N THR A 74 -24.85 -18.20 18.06
CA THR A 74 -24.67 -18.67 16.67
C THR A 74 -23.88 -17.64 15.85
N LEU A 75 -24.20 -16.35 16.00
CA LEU A 75 -23.45 -15.25 15.37
C LEU A 75 -22.00 -15.18 15.86
N GLY A 76 -21.75 -15.39 17.16
CA GLY A 76 -20.40 -15.45 17.71
C GLY A 76 -19.57 -16.59 17.13
N VAL A 77 -20.15 -17.79 17.01
CA VAL A 77 -19.48 -18.93 16.37
C VAL A 77 -19.20 -18.66 14.90
N LEU A 78 -20.16 -18.10 14.16
CA LEU A 78 -19.97 -17.75 12.75
C LEU A 78 -18.87 -16.71 12.56
N LEU A 79 -18.75 -15.73 13.47
CA LEU A 79 -17.69 -14.72 13.42
C LEU A 79 -16.30 -15.34 13.67
N VAL A 80 -16.18 -16.27 14.62
CA VAL A 80 -14.93 -17.02 14.85
C VAL A 80 -14.57 -17.87 13.62
N VAL A 81 -15.54 -18.55 13.01
CA VAL A 81 -15.32 -19.32 11.78
C VAL A 81 -14.90 -18.43 10.62
N ALA A 82 -15.52 -17.25 10.47
CA ALA A 82 -15.15 -16.28 9.44
C ALA A 82 -13.71 -15.81 9.62
N VAL A 83 -13.31 -15.43 10.84
CA VAL A 83 -11.93 -15.04 11.17
C VAL A 83 -10.93 -16.15 10.82
N LEU A 84 -11.20 -17.39 11.25
CA LEU A 84 -10.36 -18.55 10.93
C LEU A 84 -10.29 -18.83 9.41
N ALA A 85 -11.38 -18.63 8.67
CA ALA A 85 -11.36 -18.77 7.22
C ALA A 85 -10.46 -17.72 6.55
N THR A 86 -10.53 -16.46 6.98
CA THR A 86 -9.59 -15.41 6.53
C THR A 86 -8.13 -15.77 6.79
N GLU A 87 -7.83 -16.33 7.96
CA GLU A 87 -6.48 -16.80 8.32
C GLU A 87 -5.98 -17.93 7.39
N THR A 88 -6.84 -18.87 7.01
CA THR A 88 -6.43 -19.93 6.06
C THR A 88 -6.13 -19.41 4.65
N VAL A 89 -6.74 -18.28 4.28
CA VAL A 89 -6.50 -17.63 2.98
C VAL A 89 -5.21 -16.80 3.03
N THR A 90 -4.92 -16.13 4.15
CA THR A 90 -3.69 -15.32 4.32
C THR A 90 -2.46 -16.19 4.55
N ALA A 91 -2.58 -17.32 5.26
CA ALA A 91 -1.47 -18.27 5.44
C ALA A 91 -0.99 -18.89 4.12
N ARG A 92 -1.86 -19.04 3.12
CA ARG A 92 -1.47 -19.49 1.76
C ARG A 92 -0.64 -18.46 0.99
N ARG A 93 -0.59 -17.20 1.44
CA ARG A 93 0.22 -16.11 0.84
C ARG A 93 1.58 -15.90 1.53
N GLY A 94 2.05 -16.84 2.36
CA GLY A 94 3.43 -16.85 2.86
C GLY A 94 3.69 -16.08 4.16
N TRP A 95 2.66 -15.57 4.82
CA TRP A 95 2.79 -14.82 6.08
C TRP A 95 2.64 -15.76 7.29
N ALA A 96 3.61 -16.65 7.49
CA ALA A 96 3.51 -17.71 8.51
C ALA A 96 3.72 -17.23 9.97
N HIS A 97 4.23 -16.01 10.19
CA HIS A 97 4.64 -15.58 11.53
C HIS A 97 3.54 -14.89 12.36
N VAL A 98 2.43 -14.47 11.74
CA VAL A 98 1.38 -13.70 12.42
C VAL A 98 0.26 -14.60 12.97
N GLY A 99 -0.04 -15.73 12.30
CA GLY A 99 -1.16 -16.61 12.70
C GLY A 99 -1.00 -17.33 14.05
N GLY A 100 0.23 -17.50 14.53
CA GLY A 100 0.50 -18.20 15.80
C GLY A 100 -0.04 -17.46 17.03
N LEU A 101 0.06 -16.13 17.06
CA LEU A 101 -0.39 -15.32 18.21
C LEU A 101 -1.91 -15.26 18.30
N TYR A 102 -2.61 -15.21 17.17
CA TYR A 102 -4.08 -15.21 17.13
C TYR A 102 -4.69 -16.54 17.57
N ALA A 103 -4.06 -17.67 17.23
CA ALA A 103 -4.50 -18.97 17.70
C ALA A 103 -4.41 -19.11 19.24
N VAL A 104 -3.34 -18.57 19.84
CA VAL A 104 -3.15 -18.55 21.30
C VAL A 104 -4.18 -17.63 21.98
N ALA A 105 -4.43 -16.44 21.43
CA ALA A 105 -5.43 -15.52 21.96
C ALA A 105 -6.85 -16.11 21.87
N GLY A 106 -7.20 -16.74 20.75
CA GLY A 106 -8.48 -17.44 20.59
C GLY A 106 -8.66 -18.58 21.60
N ALA A 107 -7.63 -19.39 21.82
CA ALA A 107 -7.65 -20.46 22.82
C ALA A 107 -7.85 -19.92 24.25
N ALA A 108 -7.22 -18.78 24.59
CA ALA A 108 -7.36 -18.14 25.89
C ALA A 108 -8.80 -17.65 26.13
N VAL A 109 -9.43 -17.02 25.14
CA VAL A 109 -10.83 -16.56 25.25
C VAL A 109 -11.79 -17.73 25.44
N VAL A 110 -11.61 -18.83 24.70
CA VAL A 110 -12.43 -20.05 24.85
C VAL A 110 -12.24 -20.68 26.23
N ALA A 111 -10.99 -20.76 26.73
CA ALA A 111 -10.70 -21.29 28.05
C ALA A 111 -11.35 -20.45 29.17
N VAL A 112 -11.27 -19.12 29.08
CA VAL A 112 -11.92 -18.21 30.04
C VAL A 112 -13.45 -18.35 29.98
N GLY A 113 -14.03 -18.42 28.78
CA GLY A 113 -15.46 -18.67 28.60
C GLY A 113 -15.91 -19.99 29.23
N ALA A 114 -15.13 -21.06 29.05
CA ALA A 114 -15.39 -22.38 29.63
C ALA A 114 -15.30 -22.36 31.17
N VAL A 115 -14.32 -21.67 31.75
CA VAL A 115 -14.18 -21.55 33.22
C VAL A 115 -15.33 -20.74 33.83
N VAL A 116 -15.76 -19.66 33.19
CA VAL A 116 -16.91 -18.85 33.63
C VAL A 116 -18.21 -19.66 33.55
N TRP A 117 -18.39 -20.45 32.50
CA TRP A 117 -19.55 -21.33 32.36
C TRP A 117 -19.56 -22.43 33.43
N ARG A 118 -18.40 -23.02 33.73
CA ARG A 118 -18.26 -24.10 34.72
C ARG A 118 -18.47 -23.61 36.16
N ARG A 119 -18.18 -22.34 36.47
CA ARG A 119 -18.35 -21.74 37.82
C ARG A 119 -19.77 -21.28 38.17
N GLY A 120 -20.77 -21.63 37.35
CA GLY A 120 -22.17 -21.65 37.81
C GLY A 120 -22.92 -20.33 37.65
N THR A 121 -22.97 -19.78 36.43
CA THR A 121 -23.90 -18.71 36.05
C THR A 121 -25.31 -19.24 35.79
N ARG A 122 -25.92 -19.95 36.75
CA ARG A 122 -27.31 -20.47 36.60
C ARG A 122 -28.40 -19.43 36.93
N GLY A 123 -28.19 -18.17 36.55
CA GLY A 123 -29.16 -17.09 36.72
C GLY A 123 -28.88 -15.91 35.81
N VAL A 124 -29.92 -15.14 35.47
CA VAL A 124 -29.88 -14.01 34.51
C VAL A 124 -28.75 -13.02 34.83
N ALA A 125 -28.49 -12.75 36.12
CA ALA A 125 -27.41 -11.86 36.56
C ALA A 125 -25.99 -12.42 36.26
N GLY A 126 -25.82 -13.74 36.18
CA GLY A 126 -24.55 -14.37 35.82
C GLY A 126 -24.25 -14.25 34.33
N ALA A 127 -25.29 -14.35 33.48
CA ALA A 127 -25.15 -14.18 32.04
C ALA A 127 -24.75 -12.74 31.68
N THR A 128 -25.33 -11.74 32.36
CA THR A 128 -24.96 -10.33 32.13
C THR A 128 -23.51 -10.06 32.51
N ARG A 129 -23.02 -10.60 33.63
CA ARG A 129 -21.62 -10.43 34.06
C ARG A 129 -20.64 -11.13 33.11
N ALA A 130 -20.99 -12.31 32.60
CA ALA A 130 -20.19 -13.02 31.61
C ALA A 130 -20.10 -12.23 30.29
N LEU A 131 -21.21 -11.67 29.83
CA LEU A 131 -21.26 -10.87 28.60
C LEU A 131 -20.47 -9.56 28.73
N VAL A 132 -20.57 -8.88 29.87
CA VAL A 132 -19.75 -7.69 30.14
C VAL A 132 -18.27 -8.04 30.14
N ALA A 133 -17.84 -9.10 30.84
CA ALA A 133 -16.44 -9.52 30.86
C ALA A 133 -15.91 -9.87 29.46
N LEU A 134 -16.73 -10.50 28.62
CA LEU A 134 -16.36 -10.85 27.25
C LEU A 134 -16.22 -9.60 26.39
N LEU A 135 -17.17 -8.65 26.47
CA LEU A 135 -17.09 -7.38 25.74
C LEU A 135 -15.90 -6.53 26.19
N THR A 136 -15.63 -6.42 27.50
CA THR A 136 -14.47 -5.70 28.01
C THR A 136 -13.17 -6.35 27.55
N GLY A 137 -13.09 -7.68 27.56
CA GLY A 137 -11.95 -8.43 27.03
C GLY A 137 -11.72 -8.15 25.55
N THR A 138 -12.79 -8.16 24.74
CA THR A 138 -12.71 -7.83 23.31
C THR A 138 -12.22 -6.41 23.10
N VAL A 139 -12.74 -5.42 23.82
CA VAL A 139 -12.33 -4.01 23.70
C VAL A 139 -10.87 -3.79 24.08
N VAL A 140 -10.38 -4.43 25.14
CA VAL A 140 -8.97 -4.36 25.53
C VAL A 140 -8.09 -4.98 24.46
N LEU A 141 -8.50 -6.11 23.88
CA LEU A 141 -7.75 -6.79 22.84
C LEU A 141 -7.71 -5.98 21.54
N THR A 142 -8.84 -5.39 21.10
CA THR A 142 -8.83 -4.48 19.94
C THR A 142 -8.02 -3.23 20.19
N ALA A 143 -8.12 -2.62 21.38
CA ALA A 143 -7.31 -1.45 21.72
C ALA A 143 -5.81 -1.76 21.68
N TRP A 144 -5.40 -2.91 22.21
CA TRP A 144 -4.00 -3.35 22.21
C TRP A 144 -3.49 -3.62 20.78
N VAL A 145 -4.30 -4.29 19.94
CA VAL A 145 -3.99 -4.52 18.52
C VAL A 145 -3.90 -3.20 17.74
N THR A 146 -4.78 -2.22 17.99
CA THR A 146 -4.67 -0.91 17.33
C THR A 146 -3.44 -0.14 17.77
N VAL A 147 -2.97 -0.30 19.02
CA VAL A 147 -1.73 0.33 19.47
C VAL A 147 -0.55 -0.32 18.75
N ASP A 148 -0.37 -1.65 18.79
CA ASP A 148 0.78 -2.28 18.11
C ASP A 148 0.79 -2.10 16.59
N VAL A 149 -0.37 -2.10 15.93
CA VAL A 149 -0.47 -1.93 14.47
C VAL A 149 -0.34 -0.46 14.04
N MET A 150 -0.70 0.52 14.88
CA MET A 150 -0.56 1.95 14.55
C MET A 150 0.69 2.61 15.14
N THR A 151 1.29 2.08 16.21
CA THR A 151 2.59 2.55 16.74
C THR A 151 3.79 1.79 16.18
N GLY A 152 3.56 0.81 15.29
CA GLY A 152 4.53 0.36 14.29
C GLY A 152 4.76 1.37 13.16
N GLY A 153 4.26 2.60 13.29
CA GLY A 153 4.76 3.74 12.53
C GLY A 153 6.25 3.94 12.85
N GLY A 154 7.09 3.71 11.85
CA GLY A 154 8.52 3.93 11.91
C GLY A 154 8.90 5.34 12.39
N PRO A 155 10.19 5.55 12.73
CA PRO A 155 10.66 6.79 13.33
C PRO A 155 10.24 8.00 12.49
N GLY A 156 9.58 8.94 13.15
CA GLY A 156 9.01 10.12 12.51
C GLY A 156 10.05 10.95 11.74
N TYR A 157 9.78 11.18 10.47
CA TYR A 157 10.39 12.28 9.72
C TYR A 157 9.82 13.60 10.25
N GLY A 158 10.60 14.31 11.07
CA GLY A 158 10.36 15.71 11.38
C GLY A 158 10.75 16.60 10.19
N PRO A 159 10.05 17.72 9.94
CA PRO A 159 10.41 18.65 8.88
C PRO A 159 11.52 19.61 9.35
N GLY A 160 12.54 19.81 8.51
CA GLY A 160 13.48 20.92 8.63
C GLY A 160 14.65 20.70 9.59
N GLY A 161 15.72 20.11 9.10
CA GLY A 161 17.02 20.07 9.76
C GLY A 161 18.14 20.05 8.73
N SER A 162 18.68 21.23 8.42
CA SER A 162 19.91 21.41 7.66
C SER A 162 21.06 20.67 8.36
N LEU A 163 21.42 19.48 7.87
CA LEU A 163 22.57 18.71 8.36
C LEU A 163 23.88 19.25 7.79
N ARG A 164 24.24 20.46 8.22
CA ARG A 164 25.61 20.95 8.19
C ARG A 164 26.30 20.44 9.47
N GLY A 165 26.91 19.25 9.39
CA GLY A 165 27.78 18.73 10.44
C GLY A 165 27.53 17.27 10.81
N TYR A 166 28.04 16.35 9.98
CA TYR A 166 28.44 15.03 10.48
C TYR A 166 29.97 15.00 10.52
N PRO A 167 30.60 14.95 11.69
CA PRO A 167 32.03 14.64 11.78
C PRO A 167 32.21 13.14 11.53
N PHE A 168 33.08 12.79 10.60
CA PHE A 168 33.58 11.42 10.48
C PHE A 168 34.26 11.04 11.79
N GLY A 169 33.63 10.17 12.58
CA GLY A 169 34.13 9.76 13.89
C GLY A 169 33.49 8.47 14.36
N GLY A 170 34.14 7.35 14.02
CA GLY A 170 34.11 6.04 14.68
C GLY A 170 32.90 5.70 15.54
N GLY A 171 31.80 5.32 14.90
CA GLY A 171 30.69 4.58 15.50
C GLY A 171 30.18 3.61 14.46
N TYR A 172 30.37 2.32 14.69
CA TYR A 172 30.00 1.25 13.76
C TYR A 172 28.47 1.12 13.75
N ASP A 173 27.80 1.78 12.82
CA ASP A 173 26.47 1.34 12.37
C ASP A 173 26.68 0.02 11.63
N GLU A 174 26.42 -1.09 12.33
CA GLU A 174 26.37 -2.46 11.83
C GLU A 174 25.12 -2.65 10.96
N GLY A 175 25.05 -1.94 9.83
CA GLY A 175 24.18 -2.36 8.73
C GLY A 175 24.64 -3.71 8.19
N PRO A 176 23.74 -4.55 7.67
CA PRO A 176 24.12 -5.84 7.11
C PRO A 176 25.15 -5.64 5.99
N GLU A 177 26.30 -6.30 6.11
CA GLU A 177 27.27 -6.41 5.02
C GLU A 177 26.71 -7.42 4.01
N ILE A 178 26.40 -6.96 2.80
CA ILE A 178 25.92 -7.86 1.75
C ILE A 178 27.12 -8.54 1.10
N GLY A 179 27.34 -9.80 1.48
CA GLY A 179 28.07 -10.79 0.69
C GLY A 179 27.21 -11.31 -0.46
N ALA A 180 27.76 -12.15 -1.34
CA ALA A 180 27.18 -12.62 -2.61
C ALA A 180 25.82 -13.40 -2.54
N ALA A 181 25.08 -13.33 -1.44
CA ALA A 181 23.72 -13.84 -1.31
C ALA A 181 22.73 -12.67 -1.34
N SER A 182 21.69 -12.83 -2.16
CA SER A 182 20.54 -11.95 -2.30
C SER A 182 19.75 -11.85 -1.00
N ASP A 183 20.20 -11.01 -0.06
CA ASP A 183 19.46 -10.73 1.15
C ASP A 183 18.43 -9.63 0.87
N ARG A 184 17.18 -9.95 1.18
CA ARG A 184 16.06 -9.01 1.11
C ARG A 184 16.29 -7.96 2.20
N VAL A 185 16.27 -6.69 1.81
CA VAL A 185 16.54 -5.53 2.67
C VAL A 185 15.24 -4.77 2.90
N TRP A 186 15.02 -4.28 4.11
CA TRP A 186 13.84 -3.46 4.36
C TRP A 186 14.00 -2.09 3.71
N TYR A 187 12.90 -1.53 3.20
CA TYR A 187 12.90 -0.15 2.77
C TYR A 187 13.35 0.80 3.88
N GLY A 188 14.22 1.75 3.54
CA GLY A 188 14.82 2.70 4.47
C GLY A 188 16.07 2.18 5.19
N GLU A 189 16.34 0.88 5.19
CA GLU A 189 17.62 0.35 5.67
C GLU A 189 18.73 0.62 4.66
N SER A 190 19.95 0.68 5.18
CA SER A 190 21.15 0.90 4.37
C SER A 190 21.91 -0.40 4.16
N VAL A 191 22.33 -0.63 2.92
CA VAL A 191 23.26 -1.69 2.53
C VAL A 191 24.65 -1.10 2.44
N ARG A 192 25.63 -1.76 3.05
CA ARG A 192 27.04 -1.41 2.91
C ARG A 192 27.76 -2.47 2.08
N TYR A 193 28.46 -2.01 1.04
CA TYR A 193 29.37 -2.81 0.24
C TYR A 193 30.80 -2.76 0.82
N THR A 194 31.61 -3.77 0.51
CA THR A 194 32.95 -3.97 1.08
C THR A 194 33.93 -2.82 0.80
N ASP A 195 33.71 -2.07 -0.28
CA ASP A 195 34.53 -0.92 -0.67
C ASP A 195 34.15 0.37 0.06
N GLY A 196 33.12 0.33 0.90
CA GLY A 196 32.62 1.47 1.65
C GLY A 196 31.46 2.22 0.99
N LEU A 197 30.98 1.79 -0.18
CA LEU A 197 29.75 2.32 -0.75
C LEU A 197 28.56 1.94 0.14
N VAL A 198 27.72 2.91 0.49
CA VAL A 198 26.48 2.68 1.24
C VAL A 198 25.30 3.19 0.44
N VAL A 199 24.27 2.36 0.28
CA VAL A 199 23.06 2.68 -0.48
C VAL A 199 21.81 2.39 0.33
N SER A 200 20.77 3.19 0.17
CA SER A 200 19.45 2.90 0.72
C SER A 200 18.37 3.37 -0.24
N VAL A 201 17.24 2.64 -0.25
CA VAL A 201 16.05 2.99 -1.03
C VAL A 201 14.89 3.20 -0.08
N SER A 202 14.19 4.34 -0.17
CA SER A 202 13.01 4.60 0.63
C SER A 202 11.85 3.68 0.25
N ALA A 203 10.88 3.54 1.16
CA ALA A 203 9.61 2.94 0.81
C ALA A 203 8.95 3.69 -0.36
N PRO A 204 8.26 2.98 -1.28
CA PRO A 204 7.45 3.60 -2.32
C PRO A 204 6.37 4.50 -1.70
N GLN A 205 6.30 5.73 -2.18
CA GLN A 205 5.26 6.69 -1.80
C GLN A 205 4.34 6.94 -2.99
N PRO A 206 3.01 7.05 -2.80
CA PRO A 206 2.11 7.45 -3.88
C PRO A 206 2.58 8.75 -4.53
N TYR A 207 2.54 8.78 -5.85
CA TYR A 207 2.93 9.94 -6.63
C TYR A 207 1.85 10.26 -7.67
N THR A 208 1.62 11.55 -7.91
CA THR A 208 0.72 12.02 -8.96
C THR A 208 1.57 12.71 -10.02
N PRO A 209 1.74 12.10 -11.22
CA PRO A 209 2.48 12.72 -12.29
C PRO A 209 1.89 14.08 -12.70
N THR A 210 2.75 15.03 -13.03
CA THR A 210 2.32 16.34 -13.53
C THR A 210 1.85 16.25 -14.98
N GLU A 211 1.31 17.36 -15.49
CA GLU A 211 0.94 17.47 -16.92
C GLU A 211 2.14 17.37 -17.87
N ASP A 212 3.34 17.68 -17.37
CA ASP A 212 4.59 17.62 -18.12
C ASP A 212 5.26 16.23 -18.04
N ALA A 213 4.65 15.29 -17.32
CA ALA A 213 5.18 13.95 -17.19
C ALA A 213 5.11 13.17 -18.51
N SER A 214 6.21 12.53 -18.86
CA SER A 214 6.27 11.54 -19.94
C SER A 214 5.63 10.22 -19.49
N VAL A 215 4.31 10.21 -19.42
CA VAL A 215 3.52 9.01 -19.11
C VAL A 215 3.19 8.29 -20.41
N ARG A 216 3.43 6.97 -20.46
CA ARG A 216 2.85 6.11 -21.49
C ARG A 216 1.55 5.53 -20.95
N GLU A 217 0.47 5.57 -21.73
CA GLU A 217 -0.71 4.76 -21.45
C GLU A 217 -0.31 3.28 -21.49
N ASP A 218 -0.38 2.60 -20.35
CA ASP A 218 -0.05 1.18 -20.22
C ASP A 218 -0.76 0.53 -19.03
N ASP A 219 -0.47 -0.76 -18.81
CA ASP A 219 -1.08 -1.61 -17.78
C ASP A 219 -0.67 -1.25 -16.33
N HIS A 220 0.04 -0.14 -16.10
CA HIS A 220 0.49 0.30 -14.77
C HIS A 220 -0.30 1.54 -14.32
N PRO A 221 -1.47 1.38 -13.69
CA PRO A 221 -2.39 2.48 -13.41
C PRO A 221 -1.95 3.39 -12.25
N HIS A 222 -0.87 3.04 -11.54
CA HIS A 222 -0.43 3.75 -10.34
C HIS A 222 0.98 4.29 -10.53
N ALA A 223 1.27 5.46 -9.98
CA ALA A 223 2.63 5.99 -9.93
C ALA A 223 3.10 6.05 -8.48
N VAL A 224 4.38 5.71 -8.28
CA VAL A 224 5.06 5.80 -7.00
C VAL A 224 6.40 6.51 -7.15
N ARG A 225 6.80 7.20 -6.09
CA ARG A 225 8.12 7.79 -5.93
C ARG A 225 8.93 6.96 -4.95
N VAL A 226 10.19 6.72 -5.29
CA VAL A 226 11.21 6.15 -4.40
C VAL A 226 12.38 7.11 -4.31
N ARG A 227 12.97 7.25 -3.13
CA ARG A 227 14.18 8.03 -2.92
C ARG A 227 15.37 7.11 -2.82
N VAL A 228 16.40 7.39 -3.61
CA VAL A 228 17.70 6.73 -3.50
C VAL A 228 18.63 7.65 -2.72
N ARG A 229 19.32 7.08 -1.75
CA ARG A 229 20.41 7.74 -1.04
C ARG A 229 21.68 6.94 -1.23
N VAL A 230 22.76 7.64 -1.54
CA VAL A 230 24.08 7.07 -1.67
C VAL A 230 25.07 7.85 -0.81
N THR A 231 25.84 7.13 -0.01
CA THR A 231 26.99 7.66 0.71
C THR A 231 28.25 7.02 0.14
N ASN A 232 29.11 7.85 -0.46
CA ASN A 232 30.32 7.39 -1.11
C ASN A 232 31.47 7.27 -0.09
N GLY A 233 31.59 6.12 0.57
CA GLY A 233 32.75 5.80 1.42
C GLY A 233 33.94 5.22 0.64
N THR A 234 33.87 5.15 -0.69
CA THR A 234 34.88 4.49 -1.52
C THR A 234 36.17 5.30 -1.66
N GLY A 235 37.15 4.72 -2.34
CA GLY A 235 38.42 5.38 -2.65
C GLY A 235 38.37 6.37 -3.82
N GLN A 236 37.26 6.46 -4.55
CA GLN A 236 37.12 7.24 -5.79
C GLN A 236 35.78 8.01 -5.81
N GLU A 237 35.59 8.85 -6.83
CA GLU A 237 34.28 9.44 -7.11
C GLU A 237 33.32 8.38 -7.68
N VAL A 238 32.03 8.53 -7.41
CA VAL A 238 30.97 7.63 -7.88
C VAL A 238 30.07 8.37 -8.87
N ASP A 239 29.86 7.77 -10.03
CA ASP A 239 28.85 8.20 -11.01
C ASP A 239 27.53 7.45 -10.70
N PRO A 240 26.49 8.14 -10.20
CA PRO A 240 25.22 7.49 -9.89
C PRO A 240 24.46 7.03 -11.13
N GLY A 241 24.81 7.50 -12.33
CA GLY A 241 24.24 7.02 -13.59
C GLY A 241 24.52 5.53 -13.85
N GLY A 242 25.50 4.95 -13.16
CA GLY A 242 25.76 3.51 -13.21
C GLY A 242 24.99 2.68 -12.16
N LEU A 243 24.10 3.29 -11.36
CA LEU A 243 23.21 2.57 -10.44
C LEU A 243 21.97 2.15 -11.22
N ASP A 244 21.85 0.86 -11.50
CA ASP A 244 20.67 0.31 -12.13
C ASP A 244 19.61 -0.04 -11.08
N LEU A 245 18.39 0.45 -11.28
CA LEU A 245 17.24 0.18 -10.44
C LEU A 245 16.16 -0.53 -11.24
N GLN A 246 15.80 -1.73 -10.78
CA GLN A 246 14.84 -2.61 -11.42
C GLN A 246 13.64 -2.86 -10.48
N PRO A 247 12.68 -1.93 -10.41
CA PRO A 247 11.45 -2.15 -9.66
C PRO A 247 10.54 -3.18 -10.34
N VAL A 248 10.01 -4.10 -9.54
CA VAL A 248 8.98 -5.07 -9.93
C VAL A 248 7.76 -4.86 -9.05
N SER A 249 6.58 -4.88 -9.66
CA SER A 249 5.32 -4.69 -8.97
C SER A 249 4.25 -5.66 -9.45
N GLY A 250 3.63 -6.43 -8.54
CA GLY A 250 2.64 -7.45 -8.90
C GLY A 250 3.16 -8.51 -9.88
N GLY A 251 4.48 -8.72 -9.92
CA GLY A 251 5.16 -9.59 -10.89
C GLY A 251 5.46 -8.96 -12.26
N LEU A 252 5.20 -7.67 -12.46
CA LEU A 252 5.50 -6.92 -13.68
C LEU A 252 6.64 -5.93 -13.45
N VAL A 253 7.50 -5.73 -14.45
CA VAL A 253 8.57 -4.72 -14.40
C VAL A 253 7.94 -3.34 -14.48
N ALA A 254 8.17 -2.52 -13.46
CA ALA A 254 7.67 -1.15 -13.39
C ALA A 254 8.39 -0.24 -14.40
N ARG A 255 7.75 0.86 -14.79
CA ARG A 255 8.25 1.75 -15.83
C ARG A 255 8.65 3.10 -15.27
N ARG A 256 9.86 3.55 -15.59
CA ARG A 256 10.34 4.88 -15.17
C ARG A 256 9.49 5.96 -15.82
N VAL A 257 9.07 6.93 -15.03
CA VAL A 257 8.40 8.15 -15.47
C VAL A 257 9.43 9.28 -15.37
N PHE A 258 9.57 10.04 -16.45
CA PHE A 258 10.31 11.31 -16.41
C PHE A 258 9.29 12.42 -16.29
N ASP A 259 9.32 13.09 -15.15
CA ASP A 259 8.46 14.21 -14.79
C ASP A 259 9.39 15.41 -14.52
N TYR A 260 8.94 16.64 -14.69
CA TYR A 260 9.74 17.84 -14.43
C TYR A 260 9.14 18.69 -13.32
N ALA A 261 8.43 18.02 -12.40
CA ALA A 261 7.83 18.62 -11.22
C ALA A 261 8.88 19.34 -10.34
N PRO A 262 8.61 20.58 -9.88
CA PRO A 262 9.58 21.35 -9.10
C PRO A 262 9.80 20.85 -7.67
N ASP A 263 8.94 19.95 -7.17
CA ASP A 263 8.95 19.45 -5.79
C ASP A 263 9.60 18.06 -5.65
N VAL A 264 10.13 17.51 -6.73
CA VAL A 264 10.77 16.19 -6.77
C VAL A 264 12.24 16.34 -7.13
N LEU A 265 13.13 15.68 -6.39
CA LEU A 265 14.57 15.73 -6.64
C LEU A 265 14.94 14.78 -7.79
N LEU A 266 14.38 14.97 -8.99
CA LEU A 266 14.50 14.02 -10.11
C LEU A 266 15.87 14.04 -10.80
N ASP A 267 16.63 15.12 -10.60
CA ASP A 267 17.99 15.24 -11.12
C ASP A 267 18.96 14.48 -10.20
N ASP A 268 19.45 13.34 -10.68
CA ASP A 268 20.61 12.71 -10.07
C ASP A 268 21.87 13.56 -10.32
N PRO A 269 22.78 13.65 -9.34
CA PRO A 269 24.00 14.43 -9.52
C PRO A 269 24.94 13.74 -10.49
N ASP A 270 25.64 14.48 -11.37
CA ASP A 270 26.62 13.87 -12.29
C ASP A 270 27.72 13.07 -11.57
N THR A 271 28.04 13.43 -10.32
CA THR A 271 29.11 12.79 -9.54
C THR A 271 28.87 12.94 -8.04
N ILE A 272 29.18 11.89 -7.28
CA ILE A 272 29.20 11.88 -5.82
C ILE A 272 30.66 11.80 -5.37
N ALA A 273 31.17 12.92 -4.84
CA ALA A 273 32.53 13.02 -4.34
C ALA A 273 32.81 12.04 -3.18
N ARG A 274 34.08 11.70 -2.99
CA ARG A 274 34.51 10.85 -1.88
C ARG A 274 34.12 11.46 -0.53
N GLY A 275 33.55 10.63 0.34
CA GLY A 275 33.06 10.98 1.66
C GLY A 275 31.74 11.74 1.67
N THR A 276 31.19 12.15 0.52
CA THR A 276 29.92 12.87 0.51
C THR A 276 28.73 11.92 0.36
N SER A 277 27.54 12.48 0.44
CA SER A 277 26.29 11.76 0.17
C SER A 277 25.45 12.56 -0.79
N ALA A 278 24.65 11.86 -1.58
CA ALA A 278 23.63 12.43 -2.43
C ALA A 278 22.31 11.68 -2.26
N GLU A 279 21.21 12.39 -2.54
CA GLU A 279 19.86 11.85 -2.56
C GLU A 279 19.13 12.40 -3.77
N TRP A 280 18.39 11.54 -4.45
CA TRP A 280 17.52 11.92 -5.54
C TRP A 280 16.29 11.00 -5.55
N ASP A 281 15.23 11.49 -6.16
CA ASP A 281 13.96 10.80 -6.29
C ASP A 281 13.86 10.18 -7.69
N LEU A 282 13.17 9.05 -7.77
CA LEU A 282 12.83 8.37 -9.01
C LEU A 282 11.34 8.04 -8.97
N VAL A 283 10.68 8.22 -10.11
CA VAL A 283 9.24 7.95 -10.24
C VAL A 283 9.05 6.77 -11.18
N TYR A 284 8.15 5.87 -10.80
CA TYR A 284 7.78 4.70 -11.58
C TYR A 284 6.27 4.53 -11.65
N ASN A 285 5.77 4.16 -12.82
CA ASN A 285 4.47 3.53 -12.95
C ASN A 285 4.56 2.06 -12.54
N VAL A 286 3.66 1.64 -11.66
CA VAL A 286 3.60 0.31 -11.04
C VAL A 286 2.20 -0.31 -11.19
N TYR A 287 2.12 -1.63 -11.12
CA TYR A 287 0.87 -2.36 -11.25
C TYR A 287 0.08 -2.42 -9.94
N ASP A 288 0.75 -2.80 -8.85
CA ASP A 288 0.23 -2.85 -7.49
C ASP A 288 1.17 -2.07 -6.55
N PRO A 289 0.79 -0.87 -6.08
CA PRO A 289 1.64 -0.06 -5.22
C PRO A 289 1.88 -0.68 -3.82
N ALA A 290 1.09 -1.68 -3.42
CA ALA A 290 1.29 -2.41 -2.17
C ALA A 290 2.28 -3.58 -2.30
N ASP A 291 2.59 -4.00 -3.52
CA ASP A 291 3.54 -5.06 -3.83
C ASP A 291 4.59 -4.51 -4.79
N VAL A 292 5.57 -3.78 -4.24
CA VAL A 292 6.72 -3.26 -4.99
C VAL A 292 7.98 -3.79 -4.32
N ALA A 293 8.89 -4.33 -5.13
CA ALA A 293 10.25 -4.68 -4.75
C ALA A 293 11.23 -3.97 -5.68
N VAL A 294 12.33 -3.45 -5.14
CA VAL A 294 13.34 -2.69 -5.92
C VAL A 294 14.67 -3.43 -5.87
N GLY A 295 15.09 -4.00 -6.98
CA GLY A 295 16.49 -4.42 -7.15
C GLY A 295 17.36 -3.20 -7.44
N LEU A 296 18.51 -3.09 -6.77
CA LEU A 296 19.51 -2.05 -7.00
C LEU A 296 20.88 -2.71 -7.22
N GLU A 297 21.51 -2.37 -8.34
CA GLU A 297 22.82 -2.89 -8.75
C GLU A 297 23.75 -1.76 -9.20
N PRO A 298 24.88 -1.53 -8.52
CA PRO A 298 25.96 -0.72 -9.08
C PRO A 298 26.66 -1.48 -10.22
N THR A 299 26.48 -1.02 -11.46
CA THR A 299 26.87 -1.77 -12.68
C THR A 299 28.34 -1.61 -13.08
N TRP A 300 29.07 -0.70 -12.45
CA TRP A 300 30.48 -0.42 -12.78
C TRP A 300 31.47 -1.43 -12.20
N ALA A 301 31.00 -2.37 -11.37
CA ALA A 301 31.79 -3.51 -10.91
C ALA A 301 30.89 -4.71 -10.60
N ASN A 302 31.47 -5.79 -10.06
CA ASN A 302 30.73 -7.00 -9.67
C ASN A 302 30.12 -6.84 -8.27
N TYR A 303 29.22 -5.87 -8.09
CA TYR A 303 28.48 -5.73 -6.84
C TYR A 303 27.37 -6.78 -6.75
N ALA A 304 27.01 -7.16 -5.53
CA ALA A 304 25.79 -7.95 -5.30
C ALA A 304 24.56 -7.05 -5.50
N VAL A 305 23.47 -7.63 -6.01
CA VAL A 305 22.19 -6.93 -6.13
C VAL A 305 21.52 -6.84 -4.75
N ALA A 306 21.22 -5.63 -4.31
CA ALA A 306 20.40 -5.40 -3.12
C ALA A 306 18.92 -5.38 -3.52
N VAL A 307 18.07 -6.16 -2.84
CA VAL A 307 16.63 -6.20 -3.13
C VAL A 307 15.86 -5.61 -1.96
N PHE A 308 15.29 -4.42 -2.16
CA PHE A 308 14.51 -3.71 -1.15
C PHE A 308 13.02 -4.08 -1.24
N SER A 309 12.42 -4.51 -0.14
CA SER A 309 10.97 -4.76 -0.03
C SER A 309 10.48 -4.66 1.42
N TRP A 310 9.17 -4.83 1.62
CA TRP A 310 8.58 -5.20 2.91
C TRP A 310 8.68 -6.72 3.18
#